data_AF-A0A9D4J7G6-F1
#
_entry.id   AF-A0A9D4J7G6-F1
#
_cell.length_a   1.000
_cell.length_b   1.000
_cell.length_c   1.000
_cell.angle_alpha   90.00
_cell.angle_beta   90.00
_cell.angle_gamma   90.00
#
_symmetry.space_group_name_H-M   'P 1'
#
loop_
_entity.id
_entity.type
_entity.pdbx_description
1 polymer ?
#
loop_
_entity_poly.entity_id
_entity_poly.type
_entity_poly.pdbx_seq_one_letter_code
_entity_poly.pdbx_strand_id
1 'polypeptide(L)'
;MSRVLRKLGIMHTVDLLKVQLNLLLKHGTAECPLVVILDSLDQLDTSHNGRSLMWLPASQPPHCRIIVSSLPEENYETFPALKVHTCPGTRSEGCTQHCGIVGAETEPDVDSDPDGTPADHIPEVPDTAVLKANNGITEAELDDVLSCDDDVLNDVFTYWTPPMRRLPPLLLVLIRTDIDQYIGIEHTLSWYHRQFTESPHGLYCADEAKNKRLHGNLADFFAGAWENGRKKPYTNAKEEVIEENRYVTSQPLRFGEDDYNIRALNNLPYHRLHAGHADLLKKECLANVHFCVAKLHALPVE
;
A
#
# COMPACT_ATOMS: atom_id res chain seq x y z
N MET A 1 22.08 -10.35 -17.77
CA MET A 1 20.66 -10.30 -17.35
C MET A 1 20.52 -11.07 -16.04
N SER A 2 20.62 -10.38 -14.90
CA SER A 2 20.51 -10.98 -13.57
C SER A 2 19.07 -11.47 -13.36
N ARG A 3 18.89 -12.79 -13.34
CA ARG A 3 17.64 -13.43 -12.98
C ARG A 3 17.63 -13.71 -11.48
N VAL A 4 16.45 -13.58 -10.88
CA VAL A 4 16.04 -14.05 -9.55
C VAL A 4 16.18 -13.01 -8.41
N LEU A 5 15.25 -12.05 -8.40
CA LEU A 5 14.71 -11.48 -7.15
C LEU A 5 13.82 -12.57 -6.51
N ARG A 6 14.35 -13.37 -5.59
CA ARG A 6 13.52 -14.27 -4.76
C ARG A 6 13.16 -13.54 -3.47
N LYS A 7 11.89 -13.15 -3.35
CA LYS A 7 11.26 -12.67 -2.13
C LYS A 7 11.46 -13.73 -1.03
N LEU A 8 12.13 -13.36 0.07
CA LEU A 8 11.95 -14.05 1.34
C LEU A 8 10.58 -13.61 1.86
N GLY A 9 9.52 -14.32 1.47
CA GLY A 9 8.18 -14.06 1.97
C GLY A 9 8.12 -14.35 3.48
N ILE A 10 7.60 -13.38 4.22
CA ILE A 10 7.01 -13.48 5.57
C ILE A 10 7.67 -14.53 6.46
N MET A 11 8.62 -14.11 7.29
CA MET A 11 9.13 -14.96 8.36
C MET A 11 8.82 -14.28 9.69
N HIS A 12 7.74 -14.75 10.34
CA HIS A 12 7.32 -14.34 11.68
C HIS A 12 8.36 -14.67 12.77
N THR A 13 9.53 -15.21 12.40
CA THR A 13 10.63 -15.51 13.31
C THR A 13 11.98 -15.26 12.62
N VAL A 14 12.86 -14.56 13.32
CA VAL A 14 14.23 -14.20 12.88
C VAL A 14 15.06 -15.43 12.51
N ASP A 15 14.81 -16.57 13.18
CA ASP A 15 15.51 -17.82 12.94
C ASP A 15 15.30 -18.36 11.52
N LEU A 16 14.08 -18.23 11.04
CA LEU A 16 13.69 -18.63 9.71
C LEU A 16 14.35 -17.71 8.66
N LEU A 17 14.32 -16.39 8.89
CA LEU A 17 14.98 -15.40 8.03
C LEU A 17 16.48 -15.67 7.92
N LYS A 18 17.12 -15.98 9.06
CA LYS A 18 18.53 -16.35 9.14
C LYS A 18 18.84 -17.59 8.29
N VAL A 19 18.04 -18.65 8.39
CA VAL A 19 18.25 -19.88 7.62
C VAL A 19 18.14 -19.61 6.12
N GLN A 20 17.09 -18.92 5.70
CA GLN A 20 16.82 -18.72 4.28
C GLN A 20 17.79 -17.70 3.65
N LEU A 21 18.17 -16.64 4.37
CA LEU A 21 19.22 -15.72 3.90
C LEU A 21 20.54 -16.47 3.68
N ASN A 22 20.97 -17.30 4.64
CA ASN A 22 22.20 -18.07 4.50
C ASN A 22 22.14 -19.09 3.34
N LEU A 23 20.96 -19.62 3.01
CA LEU A 23 20.79 -20.48 1.83
C LEU A 23 20.88 -19.67 0.53
N LEU A 24 20.28 -18.49 0.47
CA LEU A 24 20.30 -17.64 -0.72
C LEU A 24 21.71 -17.15 -1.04
N LEU A 25 22.46 -16.71 -0.03
CA LEU A 25 23.83 -16.22 -0.21
C LEU A 25 24.79 -17.27 -0.79
N LYS A 26 24.50 -18.57 -0.63
CA LYS A 26 25.28 -19.66 -1.25
C LYS A 26 25.09 -19.76 -2.77
N HIS A 27 24.08 -19.11 -3.33
CA HIS A 27 23.79 -19.17 -4.76
C HIS A 27 24.48 -18.05 -5.56
N GLY A 28 25.10 -17.06 -4.90
CA GLY A 28 25.86 -16.02 -5.58
C GLY A 28 27.16 -16.56 -6.19
N THR A 29 27.33 -16.40 -7.49
CA THR A 29 28.55 -16.79 -8.22
C THR A 29 29.04 -15.66 -9.14
N ALA A 30 30.26 -15.75 -9.65
CA ALA A 30 30.79 -14.75 -10.58
C ALA A 30 29.93 -14.60 -11.86
N GLU A 31 29.30 -15.69 -12.30
CA GLU A 31 28.42 -15.71 -13.48
C GLU A 31 26.99 -15.23 -13.17
N CYS A 32 26.57 -15.37 -11.91
CA CYS A 32 25.25 -14.97 -11.43
C CYS A 32 25.39 -14.22 -10.09
N PRO A 33 25.80 -12.94 -10.11
CA PRO A 33 25.93 -12.15 -8.89
C PRO A 33 24.55 -11.93 -8.27
N LEU A 34 24.47 -12.11 -6.95
CA LEU A 34 23.22 -12.03 -6.20
C LEU A 34 23.09 -10.66 -5.52
N VAL A 35 21.95 -10.01 -5.68
CA VAL A 35 21.59 -8.82 -4.88
C VAL A 35 20.40 -9.18 -4.01
N VAL A 36 20.55 -9.04 -2.70
CA VAL A 36 19.51 -9.29 -1.70
C VAL A 36 19.09 -7.95 -1.12
N ILE A 37 17.79 -7.66 -1.13
CA ILE A 37 17.22 -6.46 -0.53
C ILE A 37 16.40 -6.91 0.68
N LEU A 38 16.75 -6.39 1.86
CA LEU A 38 16.04 -6.62 3.11
C LEU A 38 15.39 -5.29 3.51
N ASP A 39 14.11 -5.15 3.21
CA ASP A 39 13.36 -3.94 3.52
C ASP A 39 12.80 -3.98 4.95
N SER A 40 12.69 -2.80 5.57
CA SER A 40 11.98 -2.53 6.82
C SER A 40 12.45 -3.41 7.99
N LEU A 41 13.77 -3.43 8.25
CA LEU A 41 14.32 -4.22 9.36
C LEU A 41 13.70 -3.85 10.73
N ASP A 42 13.25 -2.61 10.90
CA ASP A 42 12.52 -2.11 12.08
C ASP A 42 11.19 -2.83 12.35
N GLN A 43 10.59 -3.45 11.34
CA GLN A 43 9.36 -4.24 11.49
C GLN A 43 9.62 -5.67 11.98
N LEU A 44 10.87 -6.08 12.17
CA LEU A 44 11.17 -7.34 12.86
C LEU A 44 10.57 -7.30 14.26
N ASP A 45 9.96 -8.41 14.66
CA ASP A 45 9.46 -8.57 16.01
C ASP A 45 10.60 -8.44 17.04
N THR A 46 10.26 -7.94 18.22
CA THR A 46 11.18 -7.86 19.37
C THR A 46 11.49 -9.23 19.95
N SER A 47 10.65 -10.24 19.68
CA SER A 47 10.93 -11.61 20.09
C SER A 47 12.21 -12.13 19.42
N HIS A 48 13.02 -12.89 20.18
CA HIS A 48 14.26 -13.51 19.70
C HIS A 48 15.38 -12.56 19.23
N ASN A 49 15.36 -11.29 19.67
CA ASN A 49 16.45 -10.33 19.44
C ASN A 49 16.70 -10.03 17.94
N GLY A 50 15.65 -10.06 17.11
CA GLY A 50 15.74 -9.82 15.67
C GLY A 50 16.34 -8.47 15.29
N ARG A 51 16.07 -7.48 16.12
CA ARG A 51 16.52 -6.10 15.94
C ARG A 51 18.01 -5.89 16.25
N SER A 52 18.67 -6.86 16.89
CA SER A 52 20.13 -6.84 17.11
C SER A 52 20.96 -7.05 15.84
N LEU A 53 20.34 -7.51 14.75
CA LEU A 53 20.98 -7.80 13.46
C LEU A 53 22.15 -8.80 13.51
N MET A 54 22.38 -9.49 14.62
CA MET A 54 23.43 -10.51 14.78
C MET A 54 23.29 -11.70 13.82
N TRP A 55 22.13 -11.86 13.21
CA TRP A 55 21.85 -12.86 12.18
C TRP A 55 22.28 -12.43 10.78
N LEU A 56 22.51 -11.13 10.56
CA LEU A 56 22.98 -10.58 9.29
C LEU A 56 24.50 -10.83 9.17
N PRO A 57 25.02 -11.22 7.98
CA PRO A 57 26.46 -11.40 7.81
C PRO A 57 27.23 -10.11 8.11
N ALA A 58 28.25 -10.19 8.98
CA ALA A 58 29.11 -9.05 9.31
C ALA A 58 30.12 -8.71 8.20
N SER A 59 30.40 -9.66 7.30
CA SER A 59 31.26 -9.49 6.14
C SER A 59 30.47 -9.73 4.85
N GLN A 60 30.75 -8.95 3.82
CA GLN A 60 30.13 -9.12 2.51
C GLN A 60 30.44 -10.51 1.91
N PRO A 61 29.43 -11.35 1.63
CA PRO A 61 29.65 -12.64 0.98
C PRO A 61 30.13 -12.49 -0.47
N PRO A 62 30.95 -13.43 -0.98
CA PRO A 62 31.48 -13.35 -2.34
C PRO A 62 30.35 -13.33 -3.37
N HIS A 63 30.48 -12.47 -4.38
CA HIS A 63 29.50 -12.30 -5.46
C HIS A 63 28.07 -11.95 -5.00
N CYS A 64 27.91 -11.49 -3.75
CA CYS A 64 26.64 -11.05 -3.20
C CYS A 64 26.70 -9.57 -2.80
N ARG A 65 25.59 -8.85 -2.97
CA ARG A 65 25.36 -7.53 -2.37
C ARG A 65 24.10 -7.60 -1.53
N ILE A 66 24.14 -6.98 -0.35
CA ILE A 66 22.98 -6.89 0.53
C ILE A 66 22.67 -5.41 0.70
N ILE A 67 21.43 -5.03 0.38
CA ILE A 67 20.87 -3.71 0.62
C ILE A 67 19.86 -3.87 1.74
N VAL A 68 19.93 -2.99 2.73
CA VAL A 68 19.05 -3.01 3.90
C VAL A 68 18.43 -1.65 4.10
N SER A 69 17.17 -1.60 4.53
CA SER A 69 16.50 -0.36 4.95
C SER A 69 16.02 -0.47 6.39
N SER A 70 16.07 0.65 7.12
CA SER A 70 15.49 0.76 8.45
C SER A 70 15.15 2.22 8.77
N LEU A 71 14.13 2.46 9.60
CA LEU A 71 13.80 3.80 10.10
C LEU A 71 14.92 4.40 10.97
N PRO A 72 15.17 5.72 10.89
CA PRO A 72 16.20 6.39 11.68
C PRO A 72 15.81 6.66 13.14
N GLU A 73 14.55 6.40 13.53
CA GLU A 73 14.02 6.74 14.85
C GLU A 73 14.73 5.98 15.98
N GLU A 74 15.20 6.71 17.00
CA GLU A 74 15.91 6.17 18.17
C GLU A 74 15.09 5.16 19.00
N ASN A 75 13.77 5.14 18.80
CA ASN A 75 12.86 4.20 19.45
C ASN A 75 13.00 2.76 18.91
N TYR A 76 13.71 2.55 17.80
CA TYR A 76 13.96 1.23 17.22
C TYR A 76 15.42 0.82 17.38
N GLU A 77 15.65 -0.37 17.97
CA GLU A 77 16.98 -0.94 18.20
C GLU A 77 17.77 -1.25 16.91
N THR A 78 17.08 -1.29 15.75
CA THR A 78 17.63 -1.73 14.47
C THR A 78 18.61 -0.77 13.83
N PHE A 79 18.32 0.53 13.83
CA PHE A 79 19.18 1.51 13.19
C PHE A 79 20.50 1.73 13.95
N PRO A 80 20.50 1.82 15.31
CA PRO A 80 21.73 1.75 16.09
C PRO A 80 22.52 0.46 15.87
N ALA A 81 21.85 -0.71 15.84
CA ALA A 81 22.50 -1.99 15.56
C ALA A 81 23.14 -2.03 14.16
N LEU A 82 22.48 -1.45 13.15
CA LEU A 82 22.98 -1.39 11.78
C LEU A 82 24.25 -0.54 11.68
N LYS A 83 24.32 0.58 12.39
CA LYS A 83 25.53 1.42 12.44
C LYS A 83 26.72 0.67 13.04
N VAL A 84 26.48 -0.14 14.07
CA VAL A 84 27.53 -0.97 14.70
C VAL A 84 27.95 -2.11 13.77
N HIS A 85 26.98 -2.76 13.11
CA HIS A 85 27.21 -3.92 12.24
C HIS A 85 27.96 -3.57 10.96
N THR A 86 27.78 -2.36 10.44
CA THR A 86 28.43 -1.85 9.21
C THR A 86 29.77 -1.14 9.48
N CYS A 87 30.08 -0.82 10.74
CA CYS A 87 31.33 -0.15 11.14
C CYS A 87 32.03 -0.88 12.29
N PRO A 88 32.68 -2.04 12.06
CA PRO A 88 33.68 -2.52 13.00
C PRO A 88 34.87 -1.56 12.97
N GLY A 89 35.31 -1.08 14.14
CA GLY A 89 36.22 0.05 14.29
C GLY A 89 37.48 0.06 13.42
N THR A 90 38.04 1.28 13.29
CA THR A 90 39.23 1.71 12.54
C THR A 90 39.03 1.95 11.03
N ARG A 91 38.79 3.22 10.67
CA ARG A 91 39.11 3.76 9.34
C ARG A 91 40.64 3.68 9.17
N SER A 92 41.14 2.58 8.62
CA SER A 92 42.43 2.56 7.95
C SER A 92 42.23 2.96 6.50
N GLU A 93 42.91 4.02 6.07
CA GLU A 93 42.96 4.49 4.68
C GLU A 93 43.37 3.33 3.76
N GLY A 94 42.42 2.81 2.97
CA GLY A 94 42.67 1.71 2.03
C GLY A 94 41.59 0.61 1.95
N CYS A 95 40.50 0.67 2.73
CA CYS A 95 39.42 -0.31 2.60
C CYS A 95 38.39 0.11 1.54
N THR A 96 38.40 -0.51 0.35
CA THR A 96 37.37 -0.36 -0.70
C THR A 96 36.15 -1.25 -0.46
N GLN A 97 35.73 -1.43 0.79
CA GLN A 97 34.41 -1.98 1.08
C GLN A 97 33.40 -0.83 1.06
N HIS A 98 32.68 -0.70 -0.06
CA HIS A 98 31.53 0.18 -0.23
C HIS A 98 30.35 -0.31 0.65
N CYS A 99 30.49 -0.18 1.97
CA CYS A 99 29.36 -0.23 2.89
C CYS A 99 28.92 1.21 3.12
N GLY A 100 28.27 1.80 2.12
CA GLY A 100 27.69 3.14 2.22
C GLY A 100 26.34 3.03 2.90
N ILE A 101 26.19 3.62 4.09
CA ILE A 101 24.86 3.98 4.58
C ILE A 101 24.39 5.13 3.69
N VAL A 102 23.54 4.84 2.71
CA VAL A 102 22.83 5.88 1.95
C VAL A 102 21.60 6.25 2.77
N GLY A 103 21.77 7.21 3.68
CA GLY A 103 20.63 7.91 4.27
C GLY A 103 20.02 8.77 3.18
N ALA A 104 18.70 8.71 3.01
CA ALA A 104 17.97 9.68 2.19
C ALA A 104 17.99 11.04 2.90
N GLU A 105 19.12 11.74 2.85
CA GLU A 105 19.19 13.17 3.13
C GLU A 105 18.92 13.89 1.81
N THR A 106 17.72 14.49 1.72
CA THR A 106 17.27 15.59 0.85
C THR A 106 17.68 15.56 -0.63
N GLU A 107 16.65 15.56 -1.48
CA GLU A 107 16.71 15.57 -2.95
C GLU A 107 17.71 16.58 -3.55
N PRO A 108 18.41 16.22 -4.64
CA PRO A 108 18.89 17.20 -5.59
C PRO A 108 17.90 17.35 -6.75
N ASP A 109 17.57 18.61 -7.04
CA ASP A 109 16.89 19.08 -8.24
C ASP A 109 17.57 18.51 -9.51
N VAL A 110 16.79 17.93 -10.43
CA VAL A 110 17.28 17.59 -11.78
C VAL A 110 16.25 18.00 -12.83
N ASP A 111 16.78 18.80 -13.75
CA ASP A 111 16.16 19.47 -14.89
C ASP A 111 15.29 18.58 -15.79
N SER A 112 14.32 19.27 -16.39
CA SER A 112 13.46 18.80 -17.46
C SER A 112 14.26 18.58 -18.75
N ASP A 113 14.10 17.43 -19.39
CA ASP A 113 14.27 17.33 -20.84
C ASP A 113 13.07 16.59 -21.47
N PRO A 114 12.52 17.11 -22.59
CA PRO A 114 11.31 16.61 -23.21
C PRO A 114 11.65 15.65 -24.36
N ASP A 115 11.18 14.40 -24.29
CA ASP A 115 10.89 13.70 -25.54
C ASP A 115 9.67 12.80 -25.37
N GLY A 116 8.63 13.18 -26.10
CA GLY A 116 7.34 12.53 -26.09
C GLY A 116 7.35 11.32 -27.00
N THR A 117 7.04 10.16 -26.42
CA THR A 117 6.37 9.09 -27.15
C THR A 117 5.06 8.77 -26.44
N PRO A 118 3.94 8.63 -27.16
CA PRO A 118 2.63 8.47 -26.55
C PRO A 118 2.56 7.06 -25.96
N ALA A 119 2.67 6.96 -24.65
CA ALA A 119 2.40 5.73 -23.93
C ALA A 119 0.93 5.35 -24.14
N ASP A 120 0.71 4.10 -24.52
CA ASP A 120 -0.58 3.45 -24.50
C ASP A 120 -1.30 3.81 -23.19
N HIS A 121 -2.50 4.38 -23.31
CA HIS A 121 -3.36 4.78 -22.18
C HIS A 121 -3.82 3.51 -21.42
N ILE A 122 -2.95 2.99 -20.57
CA ILE A 122 -3.33 2.10 -19.49
C ILE A 122 -4.02 2.98 -18.46
N PRO A 123 -5.28 2.72 -18.07
CA PRO A 123 -5.99 3.56 -17.11
C PRO A 123 -5.18 3.64 -15.82
N GLU A 124 -4.69 4.83 -15.47
CA GLU A 124 -3.78 5.11 -14.34
C GLU A 124 -4.43 4.91 -12.95
N VAL A 125 -5.65 4.39 -12.90
CA VAL A 125 -6.54 4.47 -11.75
C VAL A 125 -6.50 3.27 -10.79
N PRO A 126 -6.25 2.00 -11.18
CA PRO A 126 -6.56 0.86 -10.32
C PRO A 126 -5.69 0.78 -9.06
N ASP A 127 -4.43 1.21 -9.14
CA ASP A 127 -3.49 1.12 -8.03
C ASP A 127 -3.78 2.16 -6.94
N THR A 128 -4.35 3.31 -7.31
CA THR A 128 -4.56 4.47 -6.42
C THR A 128 -5.55 4.22 -5.28
N ALA A 129 -6.51 3.31 -5.46
CA ALA A 129 -7.43 2.91 -4.40
C ALA A 129 -6.74 2.06 -3.32
N VAL A 130 -5.90 1.11 -3.74
CA VAL A 130 -5.09 0.27 -2.84
C VAL A 130 -4.09 1.12 -2.06
N LEU A 131 -3.54 2.17 -2.68
CA LEU A 131 -2.62 3.12 -2.04
C LEU A 131 -3.26 3.90 -0.88
N LYS A 132 -4.57 4.12 -0.90
CA LYS A 132 -5.25 5.05 0.03
C LYS A 132 -6.03 4.38 1.14
N ALA A 133 -6.45 3.14 0.96
CA ALA A 133 -7.21 2.42 1.98
C ALA A 133 -6.35 2.22 3.24
N ASN A 134 -6.82 2.74 4.37
CA ASN A 134 -6.11 2.60 5.64
C ASN A 134 -6.20 1.14 6.09
N ASN A 135 -5.04 0.51 6.28
CA ASN A 135 -4.87 -0.93 6.53
C ASN A 135 -5.33 -1.82 5.36
N GLY A 136 -5.13 -1.36 4.12
CA GLY A 136 -5.40 -2.12 2.90
C GLY A 136 -6.89 -2.26 2.56
N ILE A 137 -7.19 -2.86 1.42
CA ILE A 137 -8.54 -3.05 0.86
C ILE A 137 -8.76 -4.51 0.48
N THR A 138 -9.89 -5.14 0.77
CA THR A 138 -10.16 -6.51 0.29
C THR A 138 -10.46 -6.53 -1.21
N GLU A 139 -10.39 -7.68 -1.87
CA GLU A 139 -10.73 -7.78 -3.30
C GLU A 139 -12.19 -7.37 -3.58
N ALA A 140 -13.12 -7.77 -2.72
CA ALA A 140 -14.53 -7.39 -2.83
C ALA A 140 -14.75 -5.88 -2.63
N GLU A 141 -14.04 -5.28 -1.66
CA GLU A 141 -14.08 -3.82 -1.46
C GLU A 141 -13.45 -3.08 -2.63
N LEU A 142 -12.36 -3.59 -3.21
CA LEU A 142 -11.71 -2.98 -4.38
C LEU A 142 -12.65 -3.01 -5.58
N ASP A 143 -13.30 -4.14 -5.84
CA ASP A 143 -14.32 -4.26 -6.89
C ASP A 143 -15.45 -3.24 -6.69
N ASP A 144 -15.98 -3.14 -5.47
CA ASP A 144 -17.05 -2.21 -5.13
C ASP A 144 -16.64 -0.74 -5.28
N VAL A 145 -15.43 -0.38 -4.83
CA VAL A 145 -14.90 0.99 -4.89
C VAL A 145 -14.62 1.39 -6.34
N LEU A 146 -13.96 0.54 -7.13
CA LEU A 146 -13.69 0.80 -8.56
C LEU A 146 -14.98 0.82 -9.38
N SER A 147 -15.96 -0.02 -9.01
CA SER A 147 -17.31 0.01 -9.59
C SER A 147 -18.11 1.26 -9.22
N CYS A 148 -17.65 2.05 -8.23
CA CYS A 148 -18.24 3.33 -7.91
C CYS A 148 -17.49 4.51 -8.52
N ASP A 149 -16.30 4.34 -9.09
CA ASP A 149 -15.55 5.44 -9.71
C ASP A 149 -16.01 5.64 -11.15
N ASP A 150 -16.64 6.79 -11.42
CA ASP A 150 -17.22 7.04 -12.74
C ASP A 150 -16.16 7.30 -13.81
N ASP A 151 -14.97 7.80 -13.44
CA ASP A 151 -13.87 7.98 -14.39
C ASP A 151 -13.34 6.61 -14.83
N VAL A 152 -13.11 5.70 -13.88
CA VAL A 152 -12.71 4.31 -14.18
C VAL A 152 -13.71 3.65 -15.11
N LEU A 153 -14.99 3.77 -14.79
CA LEU A 153 -16.03 3.12 -15.59
C LEU A 153 -16.23 3.80 -16.95
N ASN A 154 -15.99 5.11 -17.08
CA ASN A 154 -16.03 5.79 -18.37
C ASN A 154 -14.86 5.36 -19.27
N ASP A 155 -13.68 5.15 -18.69
CA ASP A 155 -12.51 4.61 -19.40
C ASP A 155 -12.76 3.17 -19.85
N VAL A 156 -13.32 2.32 -18.98
CA VAL A 156 -13.64 0.93 -19.31
C VAL A 156 -14.77 0.81 -20.34
N PHE A 157 -15.80 1.67 -20.23
CA PHE A 157 -16.99 1.63 -21.05
C PHE A 157 -17.02 2.74 -22.09
N THR A 158 -15.91 2.93 -22.80
CA THR A 158 -15.75 4.01 -23.79
C THR A 158 -16.79 3.96 -24.91
N TYR A 159 -17.13 2.76 -25.38
CA TYR A 159 -17.91 2.57 -26.62
C TYR A 159 -19.33 2.07 -26.39
N TRP A 160 -19.68 1.61 -25.19
CA TRP A 160 -20.97 1.01 -24.92
C TRP A 160 -21.39 1.23 -23.47
N THR A 161 -22.69 1.27 -23.21
CA THR A 161 -23.22 1.37 -21.84
C THR A 161 -23.75 -0.01 -21.43
N PRO A 162 -23.21 -0.63 -20.37
CA PRO A 162 -23.68 -1.93 -19.92
C PRO A 162 -25.07 -1.87 -19.28
N PRO A 163 -25.84 -2.98 -19.31
CA PRO A 163 -27.09 -3.08 -18.56
C PRO A 163 -26.86 -3.10 -17.04
N MET A 164 -25.66 -3.50 -16.61
CA MET A 164 -25.20 -3.43 -15.22
C MET A 164 -23.84 -2.72 -15.21
N ARG A 165 -23.82 -1.50 -14.69
CA ARG A 165 -22.62 -0.67 -14.65
C ARG A 165 -21.78 -0.97 -13.41
N ARG A 166 -20.91 -1.97 -13.55
CA ARG A 166 -19.88 -2.45 -12.60
C ARG A 166 -18.56 -2.64 -13.34
N LEU A 167 -17.46 -2.72 -12.61
CA LEU A 167 -16.19 -3.15 -13.17
C LEU A 167 -16.32 -4.59 -13.71
N PRO A 168 -15.92 -4.87 -14.97
CA PRO A 168 -15.86 -6.23 -15.48
C PRO A 168 -14.93 -7.12 -14.63
N PRO A 169 -15.36 -8.33 -14.20
CA PRO A 169 -14.55 -9.19 -13.33
C PRO A 169 -13.17 -9.53 -13.90
N LEU A 170 -13.04 -9.60 -15.23
CA LEU A 170 -11.78 -9.87 -15.89
C LEU A 170 -10.73 -8.77 -15.63
N LEU A 171 -11.15 -7.50 -15.53
CA LEU A 171 -10.22 -6.40 -15.24
C LEU A 171 -9.69 -6.48 -13.82
N LEU A 172 -10.53 -6.89 -12.85
CA LEU A 172 -10.08 -7.06 -11.46
C LEU A 172 -9.03 -8.17 -11.35
N VAL A 173 -9.23 -9.28 -12.06
CA VAL A 173 -8.23 -10.37 -12.12
C VAL A 173 -6.93 -9.89 -12.73
N LEU A 174 -6.97 -9.10 -13.82
CA LEU A 174 -5.78 -8.55 -14.45
C LEU A 174 -5.01 -7.60 -13.54
N ILE A 175 -5.72 -6.65 -12.92
CA ILE A 175 -5.15 -5.74 -11.92
C ILE A 175 -4.49 -6.56 -10.81
N ARG A 176 -5.19 -7.57 -10.29
CA ARG A 176 -4.67 -8.43 -9.23
C ARG A 176 -3.40 -9.15 -9.67
N THR A 177 -3.36 -9.73 -10.87
CA THR A 177 -2.17 -10.43 -11.37
C THR A 177 -0.98 -9.48 -11.58
N ASP A 178 -1.24 -8.24 -11.98
CA ASP A 178 -0.20 -7.25 -12.23
C ASP A 178 0.42 -6.73 -10.93
N ILE A 179 -0.40 -6.54 -9.90
CA ILE A 179 0.04 -6.03 -8.60
C ILE A 179 0.40 -7.11 -7.59
N ASP A 180 0.16 -8.40 -7.89
CA ASP A 180 0.30 -9.53 -6.94
C ASP A 180 1.66 -9.58 -6.26
N GLN A 181 2.72 -9.29 -7.02
CA GLN A 181 4.10 -9.28 -6.53
C GLN A 181 4.39 -8.15 -5.53
N TYR A 182 3.61 -7.07 -5.57
CA TYR A 182 3.80 -5.83 -4.80
C TYR A 182 2.89 -5.73 -3.56
N ILE A 183 1.94 -6.66 -3.39
CA ILE A 183 1.00 -6.67 -2.27
C ILE A 183 1.38 -7.72 -1.21
N GLY A 184 1.02 -7.43 0.04
CA GLY A 184 1.10 -8.36 1.17
C GLY A 184 0.01 -9.43 1.08
N ILE A 185 0.33 -10.65 1.50
CA ILE A 185 -0.56 -11.83 1.40
C ILE A 185 -1.40 -11.97 2.69
N GLU A 186 -2.00 -10.88 3.17
CA GLU A 186 -3.00 -10.94 4.24
C GLU A 186 -4.42 -10.95 3.66
N HIS A 187 -5.44 -10.97 4.53
CA HIS A 187 -6.86 -10.90 4.14
C HIS A 187 -7.24 -9.60 3.41
N THR A 188 -6.35 -8.60 3.42
CA THR A 188 -6.51 -7.29 2.78
C THR A 188 -5.33 -7.01 1.85
N LEU A 189 -5.60 -6.44 0.68
CA LEU A 189 -4.60 -5.92 -0.26
C LEU A 189 -3.97 -4.67 0.36
N SER A 190 -2.77 -4.84 0.89
CA SER A 190 -1.91 -3.74 1.34
C SER A 190 -0.60 -3.81 0.56
N TRP A 191 0.00 -2.65 0.29
CA TRP A 191 1.31 -2.62 -0.35
C TRP A 191 2.35 -3.26 0.56
N TYR A 192 3.15 -4.14 -0.02
CA TYR A 192 4.20 -4.85 0.71
C TYR A 192 5.34 -3.92 1.14
N HIS A 193 5.66 -2.90 0.33
CA HIS A 193 6.78 -2.00 0.57
C HIS A 193 6.28 -0.62 0.98
N ARG A 194 6.83 -0.06 2.06
CA ARG A 194 6.47 1.28 2.57
C ARG A 194 6.74 2.39 1.55
N GLN A 195 7.73 2.24 0.67
CA GLN A 195 7.92 3.16 -0.46
C GLN A 195 6.71 3.21 -1.40
N PHE A 196 5.97 2.12 -1.61
CA PHE A 196 4.71 2.20 -2.34
C PHE A 196 3.61 2.88 -1.52
N THR A 197 3.70 2.93 -0.20
CA THR A 197 2.76 3.70 0.64
C THR A 197 3.15 5.19 0.73
N GLU A 198 4.45 5.51 0.71
CA GLU A 198 4.99 6.86 0.92
C GLU A 198 5.32 7.61 -0.38
N SER A 199 5.90 6.96 -1.38
CA SER A 199 6.17 7.53 -2.71
C SER A 199 4.97 7.91 -3.60
N PRO A 200 3.70 7.49 -3.37
CA PRO A 200 2.61 7.82 -4.29
C PRO A 200 2.29 9.30 -4.38
N HIS A 201 2.68 10.06 -3.35
CA HIS A 201 2.44 11.49 -3.25
C HIS A 201 3.04 12.26 -4.44
N GLY A 202 4.18 11.81 -4.98
CA GLY A 202 4.87 12.48 -6.07
C GLY A 202 4.38 12.12 -7.49
N LEU A 203 4.01 10.85 -7.75
CA LEU A 203 3.71 10.39 -9.12
C LEU A 203 2.21 10.20 -9.41
N TYR A 204 1.46 9.62 -8.47
CA TYR A 204 0.05 9.22 -8.69
C TYR A 204 -0.96 10.08 -7.92
N CYS A 205 -0.48 10.80 -6.88
CA CYS A 205 -1.29 11.63 -6.00
C CYS A 205 -0.90 13.12 -6.04
N ALA A 206 -0.17 13.54 -7.07
CA ALA A 206 0.21 14.95 -7.27
C ALA A 206 -1.01 15.86 -7.46
N ASP A 207 -2.08 15.33 -8.08
CA ASP A 207 -3.34 16.06 -8.23
C ASP A 207 -4.18 15.99 -6.95
N GLU A 208 -4.23 17.11 -6.22
CA GLU A 208 -5.01 17.26 -4.99
C GLU A 208 -6.53 17.05 -5.21
N ALA A 209 -7.06 17.43 -6.38
CA ALA A 209 -8.48 17.28 -6.68
C ALA A 209 -8.84 15.80 -6.91
N LYS A 210 -8.04 15.09 -7.73
CA LYS A 210 -8.14 13.63 -7.89
C LYS A 210 -7.97 12.94 -6.54
N ASN A 211 -7.09 13.46 -5.69
CA ASN A 211 -6.83 12.91 -4.37
C ASN A 211 -8.06 13.00 -3.44
N LYS A 212 -8.64 14.19 -3.32
CA LYS A 212 -9.88 14.42 -2.55
C LYS A 212 -11.03 13.58 -3.08
N ARG A 213 -11.15 13.44 -4.41
CA ARG A 213 -12.18 12.58 -5.03
C ARG A 213 -12.04 11.12 -4.62
N LEU A 214 -10.83 10.56 -4.68
CA LEU A 214 -10.57 9.17 -4.27
C LEU A 214 -10.90 8.94 -2.78
N HIS A 215 -10.50 9.84 -1.89
CA HIS A 215 -10.93 9.77 -0.49
C HIS A 215 -12.46 9.92 -0.36
N GLY A 216 -13.10 10.76 -1.17
CA GLY A 216 -14.55 10.88 -1.25
C GLY A 216 -15.22 9.55 -1.59
N ASN A 217 -14.75 8.88 -2.64
CA ASN A 217 -15.27 7.58 -3.10
C ASN A 217 -15.12 6.49 -2.03
N LEU A 218 -13.94 6.39 -1.39
CA LEU A 218 -13.70 5.45 -0.29
C LEU A 218 -14.58 5.75 0.92
N ALA A 219 -14.75 7.02 1.27
CA ALA A 219 -15.64 7.41 2.35
C ALA A 219 -17.11 7.11 2.04
N ASP A 220 -17.56 7.34 0.80
CA ASP A 220 -18.93 7.00 0.37
C ASP A 220 -19.19 5.50 0.40
N PHE A 221 -18.18 4.70 0.05
CA PHE A 221 -18.22 3.25 0.19
C PHE A 221 -18.42 2.85 1.65
N PHE A 222 -17.52 3.24 2.56
CA PHE A 222 -17.63 2.89 3.99
C PHE A 222 -18.83 3.52 4.71
N ALA A 223 -19.41 4.60 4.18
CA ALA A 223 -20.65 5.18 4.67
C ALA A 223 -21.91 4.41 4.22
N GLY A 224 -21.78 3.45 3.31
CA GLY A 224 -22.94 2.79 2.69
C GLY A 224 -23.78 3.77 1.87
N ALA A 225 -23.18 4.73 1.18
CA ALA A 225 -23.93 5.72 0.41
C ALA A 225 -24.79 5.07 -0.70
N TRP A 226 -24.24 4.01 -1.32
CA TRP A 226 -24.78 3.36 -2.51
C TRP A 226 -25.26 1.91 -2.29
N GLU A 227 -25.52 1.53 -1.04
CA GLU A 227 -26.05 0.19 -0.71
C GLU A 227 -27.58 0.10 -0.90
N ASN A 228 -28.15 -1.11 -0.68
CA ASN A 228 -29.60 -1.33 -0.61
C ASN A 228 -30.39 -0.86 -1.84
N GLY A 229 -29.78 -0.95 -3.02
CA GLY A 229 -30.42 -0.58 -4.29
C GLY A 229 -30.47 0.92 -4.58
N ARG A 230 -29.80 1.75 -3.77
CA ARG A 230 -29.62 3.17 -4.09
C ARG A 230 -28.86 3.32 -5.40
N LYS A 231 -29.34 4.23 -6.24
CA LYS A 231 -28.74 4.50 -7.54
C LYS A 231 -27.75 5.65 -7.42
N LYS A 232 -26.56 5.46 -8.00
CA LYS A 232 -25.52 6.49 -8.06
C LYS A 232 -25.70 7.28 -9.36
N PRO A 233 -25.77 8.62 -9.30
CA PRO A 233 -25.77 9.45 -10.51
C PRO A 233 -24.39 9.44 -11.16
N TYR A 234 -24.36 9.41 -12.50
CA TYR A 234 -23.14 9.57 -13.30
C TYR A 234 -23.45 10.26 -14.63
N THR A 235 -22.43 10.88 -15.22
CA THR A 235 -22.53 11.49 -16.55
C THR A 235 -22.06 10.49 -17.61
N ASN A 236 -22.90 10.20 -18.59
CA ASN A 236 -22.55 9.30 -19.70
C ASN A 236 -21.75 10.01 -20.80
N ALA A 237 -21.31 9.28 -21.82
CA ALA A 237 -20.58 9.82 -22.98
C ALA A 237 -21.39 10.84 -23.81
N LYS A 238 -22.71 10.95 -23.58
CA LYS A 238 -23.61 11.93 -24.21
C LYS A 238 -23.87 13.14 -23.31
N GLU A 239 -23.13 13.27 -22.21
CA GLU A 239 -23.28 14.33 -21.20
C GLU A 239 -24.64 14.32 -20.48
N GLU A 240 -25.35 13.19 -20.50
CA GLU A 240 -26.61 13.00 -19.78
C GLU A 240 -26.34 12.47 -18.38
N VAL A 241 -27.02 13.04 -17.38
CA VAL A 241 -26.98 12.53 -16.00
C VAL A 241 -27.96 11.37 -15.87
N ILE A 242 -27.42 10.19 -15.60
CA ILE A 242 -28.18 8.95 -15.44
C ILE A 242 -27.93 8.40 -14.04
N GLU A 243 -28.95 7.78 -13.45
CA GLU A 243 -28.83 7.10 -12.16
C GLU A 243 -28.93 5.59 -12.33
N GLU A 244 -27.93 4.86 -11.87
CA GLU A 244 -27.92 3.40 -11.91
C GLU A 244 -27.45 2.76 -10.61
N ASN A 245 -27.97 1.57 -10.33
CA ASN A 245 -27.55 0.78 -9.19
C ASN A 245 -26.15 0.20 -9.45
N ARG A 246 -25.22 0.44 -8.52
CA ARG A 246 -23.85 -0.08 -8.54
C ARG A 246 -23.72 -1.42 -7.80
N TYR A 247 -24.81 -1.99 -7.29
CA TYR A 247 -24.85 -3.28 -6.59
C TYR A 247 -23.76 -3.42 -5.52
N VAL A 248 -23.51 -2.33 -4.78
CA VAL A 248 -22.45 -2.26 -3.77
C VAL A 248 -22.84 -3.06 -2.55
N THR A 249 -21.88 -3.79 -1.98
CA THR A 249 -22.09 -4.53 -0.74
C THR A 249 -22.44 -3.58 0.40
N SER A 250 -23.36 -3.98 1.28
CA SER A 250 -23.73 -3.15 2.43
C SER A 250 -22.56 -2.97 3.39
N GLN A 251 -22.42 -1.76 3.92
CA GLN A 251 -21.37 -1.38 4.88
C GLN A 251 -21.99 -0.94 6.21
N PRO A 252 -22.66 -1.84 6.95
CA PRO A 252 -23.26 -1.49 8.22
C PRO A 252 -22.17 -1.25 9.27
N LEU A 253 -22.48 -0.45 10.29
CA LEU A 253 -21.58 -0.27 11.45
C LEU A 253 -21.41 -1.55 12.26
N ARG A 254 -22.36 -2.49 12.15
CA ARG A 254 -22.40 -3.78 12.84
C ARG A 254 -22.98 -4.84 11.92
N PHE A 255 -22.33 -6.00 11.83
CA PHE A 255 -22.84 -7.15 11.08
C PHE A 255 -23.81 -8.01 11.92
N GLY A 256 -23.72 -7.92 13.25
CA GLY A 256 -24.58 -8.61 14.22
C GLY A 256 -24.71 -7.83 15.53
N GLU A 257 -25.07 -8.51 16.63
CA GLU A 257 -25.19 -7.85 17.95
C GLU A 257 -23.82 -7.39 18.49
N ASP A 258 -22.80 -8.25 18.36
CA ASP A 258 -21.45 -8.02 18.91
C ASP A 258 -20.35 -7.91 17.84
N ASP A 259 -20.69 -8.04 16.55
CA ASP A 259 -19.73 -7.98 15.45
C ASP A 259 -19.73 -6.61 14.79
N TYR A 260 -18.66 -5.84 15.02
CA TYR A 260 -18.52 -4.45 14.58
C TYR A 260 -17.67 -4.35 13.32
N ASN A 261 -18.09 -3.49 12.39
CA ASN A 261 -17.31 -3.19 11.20
C ASN A 261 -16.17 -2.23 11.53
N ILE A 262 -15.09 -2.77 12.11
CA ILE A 262 -13.88 -2.01 12.50
C ILE A 262 -13.30 -1.26 11.29
N ARG A 263 -13.38 -1.84 10.09
CA ARG A 263 -12.88 -1.22 8.86
C ARG A 263 -13.63 0.06 8.56
N ALA A 264 -14.96 0.05 8.54
CA ALA A 264 -15.76 1.26 8.36
C ALA A 264 -15.52 2.28 9.50
N LEU A 265 -15.45 1.82 10.76
CA LEU A 265 -15.22 2.68 11.93
C LEU A 265 -13.86 3.41 11.91
N ASN A 266 -12.84 2.81 11.29
CA ASN A 266 -11.50 3.41 11.15
C ASN A 266 -11.35 4.22 9.86
N ASN A 267 -11.83 3.69 8.74
CA ASN A 267 -11.60 4.29 7.42
C ASN A 267 -12.55 5.46 7.13
N LEU A 268 -13.82 5.38 7.51
CA LEU A 268 -14.79 6.44 7.21
C LEU A 268 -14.35 7.83 7.71
N PRO A 269 -14.00 8.03 9.00
CA PRO A 269 -13.59 9.35 9.48
C PRO A 269 -12.29 9.83 8.84
N TYR A 270 -11.34 8.91 8.59
CA TYR A 270 -10.08 9.21 7.92
C TYR A 270 -10.33 9.75 6.50
N HIS A 271 -11.09 9.02 5.69
CA HIS A 271 -11.35 9.42 4.31
C HIS A 271 -12.24 10.68 4.22
N ARG A 272 -13.23 10.86 5.11
CA ARG A 272 -14.01 12.11 5.13
C ARG A 272 -13.16 13.33 5.43
N LEU A 273 -12.19 13.21 6.33
CA LEU A 273 -11.24 14.27 6.65
C LEU A 273 -10.37 14.61 5.43
N HIS A 274 -9.76 13.61 4.80
CA HIS A 274 -8.88 13.79 3.64
C HIS A 274 -9.62 14.22 2.36
N ALA A 275 -10.90 13.90 2.23
CA ALA A 275 -11.77 14.42 1.16
C ALA A 275 -12.17 15.90 1.37
N GLY A 276 -11.92 16.47 2.56
CA GLY A 276 -12.38 17.82 2.91
C GLY A 276 -13.87 17.89 3.23
N HIS A 277 -14.54 16.77 3.45
CA HIS A 277 -15.99 16.69 3.73
C HIS A 277 -16.29 16.90 5.23
N ALA A 278 -15.93 18.06 5.77
CA ALA A 278 -16.02 18.35 7.20
C ALA A 278 -17.45 18.23 7.77
N ASP A 279 -18.47 18.62 6.99
CA ASP A 279 -19.87 18.53 7.42
C ASP A 279 -20.35 17.08 7.52
N LEU A 280 -19.98 16.24 6.55
CA LEU A 280 -20.26 14.81 6.59
C LEU A 280 -19.47 14.11 7.69
N LEU A 281 -18.20 14.46 7.90
CA LEU A 281 -17.40 13.94 9.02
C LEU A 281 -18.09 14.19 10.37
N LYS A 282 -18.60 15.40 10.58
CA LYS A 282 -19.35 15.73 11.79
C LYS A 282 -20.64 14.92 11.87
N LYS A 283 -21.46 14.94 10.81
CA LYS A 283 -22.79 14.32 10.81
C LYS A 283 -22.74 12.80 10.91
N GLU A 284 -21.82 12.14 10.21
CA GLU A 284 -21.76 10.69 10.07
C GLU A 284 -20.89 10.03 11.15
N CYS A 285 -19.86 10.72 11.63
CA CYS A 285 -18.88 10.16 12.58
C CYS A 285 -18.88 10.89 13.94
N LEU A 286 -18.40 12.14 13.99
CA LEU A 286 -18.01 12.78 15.26
C LEU A 286 -19.19 13.21 16.14
N ALA A 287 -20.28 13.67 15.52
CA ALA A 287 -21.52 14.06 16.20
C ALA A 287 -22.62 13.01 16.03
N ASN A 288 -22.26 11.79 15.65
CA ASN A 288 -23.17 10.66 15.52
C ASN A 288 -22.99 9.73 16.72
N VAL A 289 -23.94 9.77 17.66
CA VAL A 289 -23.89 8.95 18.88
C VAL A 289 -23.80 7.46 18.54
N HIS A 290 -24.52 6.98 17.53
CA HIS A 290 -24.47 5.57 17.12
C HIS A 290 -23.08 5.17 16.63
N PHE A 291 -22.42 6.04 15.87
CA PHE A 291 -21.06 5.83 15.41
C PHE A 291 -20.05 5.84 16.57
N CYS A 292 -20.12 6.86 17.45
CA CYS A 292 -19.22 6.97 18.59
C CYS A 292 -19.33 5.77 19.54
N VAL A 293 -20.56 5.37 19.87
CA VAL A 293 -20.82 4.19 20.71
C VAL A 293 -20.30 2.93 20.03
N ALA A 294 -20.54 2.74 18.73
CA ALA A 294 -20.01 1.61 18.00
C ALA A 294 -18.47 1.57 18.00
N LYS A 295 -17.81 2.72 17.83
CA LYS A 295 -16.35 2.82 17.87
C LYS A 295 -15.77 2.49 19.25
N LEU A 296 -16.41 2.95 20.33
CA LEU A 296 -15.99 2.66 21.70
C LEU A 296 -16.13 1.18 22.05
N HIS A 297 -17.18 0.51 21.58
CA HIS A 297 -17.36 -0.93 21.80
C HIS A 297 -16.42 -1.77 20.93
N ALA A 298 -16.16 -1.35 19.70
CA ALA A 298 -15.30 -2.07 18.76
C ALA A 298 -13.81 -1.96 19.09
N LEU A 299 -13.39 -0.84 19.70
CA LEU A 299 -12.00 -0.55 20.06
C LEU A 299 -11.96 -0.11 21.54
N PRO A 300 -11.99 -1.07 22.48
CA PRO A 300 -11.81 -0.74 23.89
C PRO A 300 -10.44 -0.08 24.08
N VAL A 301 -10.40 1.01 24.85
CA VAL A 301 -9.14 1.63 25.24
C VAL A 301 -8.52 0.75 26.33
N GLU A 302 -7.50 -0.03 25.96
CA GLU A 302 -6.61 -0.73 26.90
C GLU A 302 -5.56 0.22 27.50
#